data_AF-A0A1V5H103-F1
#
_entry.id   AF-A0A1V5H103-F1
#
_cell.length_a   1.000
_cell.length_b   1.000
_cell.length_c   1.000
_cell.angle_alpha   90.00
_cell.angle_beta   90.00
_cell.angle_gamma   90.00
#
_symmetry.space_group_name_H-M   'P 1'
#
loop_
_entity.id
_entity.type
_entity.pdbx_description
1 polymer ?
#
loop_
_entity_poly.entity_id
_entity_poly.type
_entity_poly.pdbx_seq_one_letter_code
_entity_poly.pdbx_strand_id
1 'polypeptide(L)'
;MRFGLGSLQITMGALDFDVRLGTDAATLAASGNLLGVVSIGAMGIYIDPKSYVDIFSDGTCGVNIAMNIEIDQFNIGYVSWGDTDGVVNGGIGAMPWMAAASAGYVGLANLSIGGPITISGQLAIDVATTAAGIYAAHGTTSVVHIQFGSSVYSDPTAGAADLFQVRVGPITAEVKLDRVAALSTINAGTLGDIYISSFGLDIYGGSWVDIWAH
;
A
#
# COMPACT_ATOMS: atom_id res chain seq x y z
N MET A 1 -0.10 14.40 23.68
CA MET A 1 1.32 14.26 23.30
C MET A 1 1.43 14.44 21.79
N ARG A 2 2.46 15.13 21.30
CA ARG A 2 2.77 15.25 19.86
C ARG A 2 4.01 14.44 19.50
N PHE A 3 3.93 13.69 18.41
CA PHE A 3 5.05 13.08 17.72
C PHE A 3 5.28 13.85 16.43
N GLY A 4 6.35 14.65 16.37
CA GLY A 4 6.82 15.18 15.09
C GLY A 4 7.52 14.06 14.32
N LEU A 5 7.17 13.86 13.05
CA LEU A 5 7.78 12.81 12.23
C LEU A 5 9.15 13.23 11.69
N GLY A 6 9.44 14.54 11.69
CA GLY A 6 10.72 15.11 11.26
C GLY A 6 11.01 14.86 9.77
N SER A 7 12.21 15.23 9.31
CA SER A 7 12.71 14.87 7.97
C SER A 7 13.09 13.39 7.95
N LEU A 8 12.10 12.51 8.02
CA LEU A 8 12.30 11.07 7.99
C LEU A 8 12.44 10.62 6.54
N GLN A 9 13.59 10.03 6.23
CA GLN A 9 13.84 9.37 4.96
C GLN A 9 13.97 7.87 5.18
N ILE A 10 13.18 7.09 4.45
CA ILE A 10 13.23 5.63 4.45
C ILE A 10 13.63 5.20 3.04
N THR A 11 14.71 4.42 2.94
CA THR A 11 15.20 3.92 1.65
C THR A 11 15.45 2.43 1.68
N MET A 12 15.18 1.77 0.55
CA MET A 12 15.56 0.39 0.28
C MET A 12 16.34 0.36 -1.04
N GLY A 13 17.43 -0.42 -1.09
CA GLY A 13 18.27 -0.49 -2.29
C GLY A 13 17.65 -1.30 -3.44
N ALA A 14 17.31 -2.56 -3.18
CA ALA A 14 16.53 -3.43 -4.05
C ALA A 14 16.02 -4.61 -3.23
N LEU A 15 14.94 -5.25 -3.68
CA LEU A 15 14.40 -6.47 -3.11
C LEU A 15 14.02 -7.42 -4.24
N ASP A 16 14.54 -8.64 -4.18
CA ASP A 16 14.17 -9.73 -5.07
C ASP A 16 13.58 -10.88 -4.24
N PHE A 17 12.53 -11.50 -4.74
CA PHE A 17 12.01 -12.74 -4.15
C PHE A 17 11.44 -13.69 -5.20
N ASP A 18 11.65 -14.98 -4.97
CA ASP A 18 11.16 -16.05 -5.81
C ASP A 18 9.65 -16.25 -5.62
N VAL A 19 8.92 -16.37 -6.73
CA VAL A 19 7.55 -16.85 -6.74
C VAL A 19 7.57 -18.32 -7.13
N ARG A 20 7.14 -19.20 -6.23
CA ARG A 20 7.19 -20.66 -6.42
C ARG A 20 5.82 -21.29 -6.26
N LEU A 21 5.56 -22.34 -7.04
CA LEU A 21 4.33 -23.13 -6.95
C LEU A 21 4.54 -24.38 -6.08
N GLY A 22 3.60 -24.65 -5.19
CA GLY A 22 3.56 -25.89 -4.42
C GLY A 22 2.44 -25.91 -3.39
N THR A 23 2.37 -27.01 -2.63
CA THR A 23 1.27 -27.29 -1.71
C THR A 23 1.65 -27.15 -0.24
N ASP A 24 2.95 -26.99 0.07
CA ASP A 24 3.46 -26.84 1.43
C ASP A 24 4.72 -25.94 1.45
N ALA A 25 4.76 -25.00 2.38
CA ALA A 25 5.84 -24.01 2.50
C ALA A 25 7.21 -24.63 2.81
N ALA A 26 7.27 -25.71 3.61
CA ALA A 26 8.51 -26.36 4.02
C ALA A 26 9.24 -27.06 2.86
N THR A 27 8.50 -27.40 1.79
CA THR A 27 9.07 -28.06 0.60
C THR A 27 9.20 -27.13 -0.61
N LEU A 28 8.67 -25.91 -0.51
CA LEU A 28 8.53 -24.97 -1.61
C LEU A 28 9.89 -24.53 -2.18
N ALA A 29 10.88 -24.29 -1.32
CA ALA A 29 12.22 -23.92 -1.75
C ALA A 29 12.91 -25.04 -2.56
N ALA A 30 12.58 -26.30 -2.28
CA ALA A 30 13.16 -27.47 -2.93
C ALA A 30 12.34 -27.98 -4.14
N SER A 31 11.14 -27.44 -4.37
CA SER A 31 10.19 -28.00 -5.35
C SER A 31 10.63 -27.84 -6.81
N GLY A 32 11.63 -27.00 -7.10
CA GLY A 32 12.05 -26.67 -8.46
C GLY A 32 11.02 -25.86 -9.26
N ASN A 33 9.82 -25.64 -8.73
CA ASN A 33 8.71 -24.97 -9.41
C ASN A 33 8.82 -23.44 -9.28
N LEU A 34 9.92 -22.86 -9.74
CA LEU A 34 10.04 -21.41 -9.87
C LEU A 34 9.12 -20.93 -10.98
N LEU A 35 8.17 -20.05 -10.64
CA LEU A 35 7.31 -19.38 -11.62
C LEU A 35 7.97 -18.10 -12.15
N GLY A 36 8.89 -17.53 -11.38
CA GLY A 36 9.64 -16.34 -11.74
C GLY A 36 10.13 -15.60 -10.50
N VAL A 37 10.76 -14.46 -10.73
CA VAL A 37 11.27 -13.57 -9.69
C VAL A 37 10.49 -12.27 -9.75
N VAL A 38 10.03 -11.80 -8.59
CA VAL A 38 9.58 -10.42 -8.43
C VAL A 38 10.76 -9.60 -7.94
N SER A 39 11.01 -8.50 -8.63
CA SER A 39 12.11 -7.59 -8.33
C SER A 39 11.56 -6.18 -8.16
N ILE A 40 11.97 -5.55 -7.05
CA ILE A 40 11.62 -4.19 -6.69
C ILE A 40 12.93 -3.41 -6.60
N GLY A 41 13.06 -2.38 -7.42
CA GLY A 41 14.22 -1.51 -7.45
C GLY A 41 14.29 -0.59 -6.22
N ALA A 42 15.21 0.37 -6.29
CA ALA A 42 15.41 1.32 -5.21
C ALA A 42 14.10 2.04 -4.87
N MET A 43 13.74 2.01 -3.59
CA MET A 43 12.57 2.68 -3.06
C MET A 43 13.02 3.82 -2.14
N GLY A 44 12.36 4.96 -2.27
CA GLY A 44 12.56 6.11 -1.39
C GLY A 44 11.23 6.67 -0.93
N ILE A 45 11.13 6.92 0.38
CA ILE A 45 10.03 7.64 1.02
C ILE A 45 10.63 8.82 1.77
N TYR A 46 10.10 10.02 1.54
CA TYR A 46 10.48 11.22 2.27
C TYR A 46 9.24 11.88 2.88
N ILE A 47 9.28 12.09 4.20
CA ILE A 47 8.20 12.71 4.97
C ILE A 47 8.57 14.17 5.26
N ASP A 48 7.64 15.10 5.01
CA ASP A 48 7.85 16.53 5.25
C ASP A 48 8.11 16.78 6.74
N PRO A 49 9.10 17.63 7.10
CA PRO A 49 9.46 17.89 8.49
C PRO A 49 8.36 18.46 9.38
N LYS A 50 7.31 19.06 8.79
CA LYS A 50 6.14 19.59 9.52
C LYS A 50 5.12 18.52 9.85
N SER A 51 5.27 17.30 9.31
CA SER A 51 4.36 16.19 9.56
C SER A 51 4.33 15.79 11.03
N TYR A 52 3.13 15.52 11.57
CA TYR A 52 2.96 15.12 12.96
C TYR A 52 1.76 14.19 13.18
N VAL A 53 1.83 13.50 14.33
CA VAL A 53 0.71 12.76 14.93
C VAL A 53 0.53 13.25 16.37
N ASP A 54 -0.67 13.68 16.70
CA ASP A 54 -1.08 14.00 18.07
C ASP A 54 -1.91 12.87 18.66
N ILE A 55 -1.56 12.46 19.87
CA ILE A 55 -2.32 11.48 20.66
C ILE A 55 -2.72 12.14 21.98
N PHE A 56 -4.02 12.27 22.24
CA PHE A 56 -4.53 12.97 23.43
C PHE A 56 -5.86 12.40 23.89
N SER A 57 -6.24 12.69 25.13
CA SER A 57 -7.60 12.47 25.63
C SER A 57 -8.18 13.82 25.98
N ASP A 58 -9.45 14.02 25.63
CA ASP A 58 -10.24 15.22 25.94
C ASP A 58 -11.40 14.93 26.91
N GLY A 59 -11.46 13.69 27.42
CA GLY A 59 -12.52 13.20 28.30
C GLY A 59 -13.79 12.72 27.60
N THR A 60 -13.84 12.73 26.26
CA THR A 60 -15.01 12.24 25.50
C THR A 60 -14.86 10.80 25.02
N CYS A 61 -13.63 10.31 24.89
CA CYS A 61 -13.29 8.95 24.49
C CYS A 61 -12.01 8.48 25.20
N GLY A 62 -11.67 7.20 25.06
CA GLY A 62 -10.40 6.65 25.54
C GLY A 62 -9.19 7.42 24.98
N VAL A 63 -9.11 7.58 23.65
CA VAL A 63 -8.02 8.30 22.99
C VAL A 63 -8.44 8.93 21.65
N ASN A 64 -7.97 10.14 21.40
CA ASN A 64 -8.00 10.83 20.11
C ASN A 64 -6.62 10.75 19.44
N ILE A 65 -6.62 10.53 18.13
CA ILE A 65 -5.44 10.56 17.27
C ILE A 65 -5.69 11.55 16.14
N ALA A 66 -4.97 12.67 16.12
CA ALA A 66 -5.03 13.65 15.03
C ALA A 66 -3.75 13.59 14.20
N MET A 67 -3.91 13.54 12.88
CA MET A 67 -2.83 13.38 11.92
C MET A 67 -2.79 14.56 10.96
N ASN A 68 -1.59 15.02 10.67
CA ASN A 68 -1.29 15.88 9.53
C ASN A 68 0.08 15.45 9.01
N ILE A 69 0.06 14.57 8.01
CA ILE A 69 1.25 13.93 7.46
C ILE A 69 1.29 14.28 5.98
N GLU A 70 2.44 14.77 5.54
CA GLU A 70 2.75 15.02 4.14
C GLU A 70 3.98 14.18 3.77
N ILE A 71 3.84 13.36 2.74
CA ILE A 71 4.94 12.59 2.14
C ILE A 71 5.23 13.27 0.80
N ASP A 72 6.38 13.92 0.70
CA ASP A 72 6.75 14.69 -0.50
C ASP A 72 7.06 13.79 -1.68
N GLN A 73 7.57 12.58 -1.38
CA GLN A 73 8.04 11.67 -2.41
C GLN A 73 7.87 10.21 -1.98
N PHE A 74 7.25 9.43 -2.86
CA PHE A 74 7.27 7.97 -2.83
C PHE A 74 7.61 7.47 -4.23
N ASN A 75 8.84 6.97 -4.39
CA ASN A 75 9.36 6.51 -5.67
C ASN A 75 9.87 5.09 -5.56
N ILE A 76 9.66 4.32 -6.62
CA ILE A 76 10.20 2.98 -6.82
C ILE A 76 10.86 2.95 -8.20
N GLY A 77 12.16 2.63 -8.25
CA GLY A 77 12.92 2.63 -9.50
C GLY A 77 12.33 1.70 -10.56
N TYR A 78 11.94 0.49 -10.15
CA TYR A 78 11.16 -0.43 -10.97
C TYR A 78 10.40 -1.44 -10.10
N VAL A 79 9.32 -2.01 -10.63
CA VAL A 79 8.70 -3.24 -10.13
C VAL A 79 8.52 -4.15 -11.33
N SER A 80 9.15 -5.31 -11.32
CA SER A 80 9.07 -6.27 -12.42
C SER A 80 8.79 -7.68 -11.91
N TRP A 81 8.11 -8.46 -12.74
CA TRP A 81 8.09 -9.90 -12.62
C TRP A 81 8.63 -10.52 -13.91
N GLY A 82 9.39 -11.59 -13.78
CA GLY A 82 9.89 -12.29 -14.94
C GLY A 82 10.39 -13.69 -14.66
N ASP A 83 10.51 -14.44 -15.74
CA ASP A 83 11.10 -15.75 -15.78
C ASP A 83 12.61 -15.60 -16.05
N THR A 84 13.44 -16.17 -15.16
CA THR A 84 14.90 -16.04 -15.20
C THR A 84 15.57 -16.88 -16.27
N ASP A 85 14.98 -18.02 -16.63
CA ASP A 85 15.51 -18.96 -17.61
C ASP A 85 14.65 -19.01 -18.87
N GLY A 86 13.40 -18.54 -18.80
CA GLY A 86 12.48 -18.47 -19.93
C GLY A 86 11.91 -19.84 -20.28
N VAL A 87 10.92 -19.85 -21.17
CA VAL A 87 10.28 -21.10 -21.59
C VAL A 87 10.95 -21.66 -22.84
N VAL A 88 11.31 -22.95 -22.81
CA VAL A 88 11.79 -23.68 -23.99
C VAL A 88 10.64 -23.83 -25.00
N ASN A 89 10.80 -23.20 -26.15
CA ASN A 89 9.91 -23.37 -27.29
C ASN A 89 10.16 -24.73 -27.98
N GLY A 90 9.64 -25.81 -27.41
CA GLY A 90 9.81 -27.18 -27.91
C GLY A 90 8.51 -27.99 -27.89
N GLY A 91 8.46 -29.06 -28.71
CA GLY A 91 7.34 -30.00 -28.77
C GLY A 91 6.37 -29.79 -29.95
N ILE A 92 5.31 -30.60 -30.00
CA ILE A 92 4.24 -30.47 -30.99
C ILE A 92 3.46 -29.19 -30.69
N GLY A 93 3.48 -28.23 -31.61
CA GLY A 93 2.89 -26.90 -31.39
C GLY A 93 3.90 -25.82 -30.96
N ALA A 94 5.20 -26.02 -31.21
CA ALA A 94 6.18 -24.94 -31.07
C ALA A 94 5.69 -23.68 -31.80
N MET A 95 5.75 -22.54 -31.10
CA MET A 95 5.21 -21.27 -31.58
C MET A 95 6.28 -20.57 -32.41
N PRO A 96 6.11 -20.35 -33.73
CA PRO A 96 7.19 -19.81 -34.58
C PRO A 96 7.70 -18.43 -34.16
N TRP A 97 6.91 -17.69 -33.37
CA TRP A 97 7.22 -16.35 -32.86
C TRP A 97 7.79 -16.34 -31.43
N MET A 98 7.86 -17.48 -30.74
CA MET A 98 8.55 -17.56 -29.44
C MET A 98 10.06 -17.62 -29.66
N ALA A 99 10.79 -16.70 -29.04
CA ALA A 99 12.25 -16.72 -29.00
C ALA A 99 12.78 -17.95 -28.24
N ALA A 100 14.08 -18.23 -28.41
CA ALA A 100 14.77 -19.24 -27.61
C ALA A 100 14.70 -18.90 -26.11
N ALA A 101 14.69 -19.94 -25.26
CA ALA A 101 14.61 -19.81 -23.80
C ALA A 101 15.67 -18.82 -23.30
N SER A 102 15.20 -17.70 -22.75
CA SER A 102 16.02 -16.64 -22.19
C SER A 102 15.18 -15.84 -21.21
N ALA A 103 15.86 -15.15 -20.30
CA ALA A 103 15.20 -14.34 -19.28
C ALA A 103 14.30 -13.27 -19.91
N GLY A 104 13.11 -13.10 -19.34
CA GLY A 104 12.13 -12.12 -19.80
C GLY A 104 11.35 -11.55 -18.64
N TYR A 105 11.33 -10.22 -18.55
CA TYR A 105 10.68 -9.46 -17.48
C TYR A 105 9.68 -8.48 -18.07
N VAL A 106 8.57 -8.35 -17.37
CA VAL A 106 7.55 -7.32 -17.60
C VAL A 106 7.37 -6.53 -16.32
N GLY A 107 7.19 -5.23 -16.44
CA GLY A 107 6.95 -4.42 -15.26
C GLY A 107 6.80 -2.95 -15.51
N LEU A 108 6.88 -2.23 -14.40
CA LEU A 108 6.79 -0.79 -14.30
C LEU A 108 8.19 -0.24 -14.04
N ALA A 109 8.69 0.60 -14.93
CA ALA A 109 9.89 1.38 -14.72
C ALA A 109 9.52 2.80 -14.29
N ASN A 110 10.39 3.43 -13.49
CA ASN A 110 10.23 4.82 -13.06
C ASN A 110 8.89 5.07 -12.36
N LEU A 111 8.46 4.13 -11.51
CA LEU A 111 7.20 4.25 -10.76
C LEU A 111 7.32 5.39 -9.75
N SER A 112 6.56 6.44 -9.98
CA SER A 112 6.50 7.62 -9.14
C SER A 112 5.07 7.81 -8.66
N ILE A 113 4.91 8.01 -7.35
CA ILE A 113 3.69 8.57 -6.80
C ILE A 113 3.97 10.04 -6.54
N GLY A 114 3.41 10.89 -7.40
CA GLY A 114 3.56 12.33 -7.37
C GLY A 114 3.10 12.89 -6.03
N GLY A 115 3.95 13.75 -5.45
CA GLY A 115 3.67 14.41 -4.19
C GLY A 115 2.76 15.64 -4.31
N PRO A 116 2.17 16.08 -3.19
CA PRO A 116 2.25 15.41 -1.89
C PRO A 116 1.25 14.25 -1.73
N ILE A 117 1.65 13.19 -1.03
CA ILE A 117 0.69 12.25 -0.42
C ILE A 117 0.34 12.83 0.95
N THR A 118 -0.91 13.21 1.17
CA THR A 118 -1.35 13.80 2.44
C THR A 118 -2.27 12.85 3.18
N ILE A 119 -2.02 12.67 4.48
CA ILE A 119 -2.92 12.00 5.41
C ILE A 119 -3.30 13.03 6.47
N SER A 120 -4.57 13.41 6.51
CA SER A 120 -5.05 14.47 7.39
C SER A 120 -6.40 14.14 8.00
N GLY A 121 -6.58 14.50 9.25
CA GLY A 121 -7.84 14.34 9.97
C GLY A 121 -7.64 13.67 11.32
N GLN A 122 -8.75 13.43 12.01
CA GLN A 122 -8.75 12.85 13.34
C GLN A 122 -9.55 11.55 13.35
N LEU A 123 -9.13 10.64 14.22
CA LEU A 123 -9.94 9.51 14.65
C LEU A 123 -9.94 9.45 16.17
N ALA A 124 -10.96 8.79 16.72
CA ALA A 124 -11.09 8.51 18.12
C ALA A 124 -11.36 7.03 18.35
N ILE A 125 -10.78 6.52 19.43
CA ILE A 125 -10.91 5.13 19.83
C ILE A 125 -11.47 5.12 21.24
N ASP A 126 -12.56 4.38 21.41
CA ASP A 126 -13.10 4.06 22.72
C ASP A 126 -13.32 2.56 22.87
N VAL A 127 -13.29 2.08 24.11
CA VAL A 127 -13.54 0.68 24.41
C VAL A 127 -14.65 0.61 25.45
N ALA A 128 -15.74 -0.05 25.07
CA ALA A 128 -16.90 -0.21 25.94
C ALA A 128 -17.28 -1.68 26.07
N THR A 129 -17.82 -2.05 27.23
CA THR A 129 -18.54 -3.31 27.39
C THR A 129 -20.02 -3.03 27.20
N THR A 130 -20.64 -3.67 26.20
CA THR A 130 -22.03 -3.44 25.83
C THR A 130 -22.86 -4.72 25.92
N ALA A 131 -24.10 -4.56 26.38
CA ALA A 131 -25.15 -5.58 26.30
C ALA A 131 -26.01 -5.42 25.03
N ALA A 132 -25.68 -4.45 24.18
CA ALA A 132 -26.38 -4.12 22.94
C ALA A 132 -25.47 -4.31 21.72
N GLY A 133 -26.07 -4.63 20.58
CA GLY A 133 -25.39 -4.88 19.31
C GLY A 133 -25.42 -6.36 18.89
N ILE A 134 -24.98 -6.63 17.66
CA ILE A 134 -25.20 -7.93 17.00
C ILE A 134 -24.52 -9.10 17.73
N TYR A 135 -23.38 -8.86 18.37
CA TYR A 135 -22.65 -9.89 19.12
C TYR A 135 -22.94 -9.89 20.63
N ALA A 136 -23.67 -8.90 21.13
CA ALA A 136 -24.08 -8.86 22.54
C ALA A 136 -25.24 -9.83 22.88
N ALA A 137 -25.83 -10.47 21.86
CA ALA A 137 -26.87 -11.48 22.01
C ALA A 137 -26.41 -12.75 22.77
N HIS A 138 -25.10 -12.95 22.91
CA HIS A 138 -24.49 -14.09 23.61
C HIS A 138 -23.92 -13.74 24.99
N GLY A 139 -24.19 -12.53 25.48
CA GLY A 139 -23.64 -11.98 26.71
C GLY A 139 -23.03 -10.60 26.48
N THR A 140 -22.71 -9.89 27.57
CA THR A 140 -21.98 -8.62 27.46
C THR A 140 -20.65 -8.84 26.78
N THR A 141 -20.34 -8.03 25.77
CA THR A 141 -19.12 -8.14 24.97
C THR A 141 -18.38 -6.80 24.98
N SER A 142 -17.06 -6.88 24.90
CA SER A 142 -16.19 -5.71 24.76
C SER A 142 -16.07 -5.34 23.28
N VAL A 143 -16.24 -4.06 23.00
CA VAL A 143 -16.19 -3.49 21.65
C VAL A 143 -15.20 -2.36 21.65
N VAL A 144 -14.29 -2.38 20.67
CA VAL A 144 -13.49 -1.22 20.31
C VAL A 144 -14.28 -0.45 19.25
N HIS A 145 -14.67 0.77 19.57
CA HIS A 145 -15.31 1.70 18.66
C HIS A 145 -14.26 2.66 18.12
N ILE A 146 -14.08 2.68 16.80
CA ILE A 146 -13.17 3.62 16.11
C ILE A 146 -14.02 4.55 15.26
N GLN A 147 -14.11 5.82 15.66
CA GLN A 147 -14.85 6.85 14.94
C GLN A 147 -13.89 7.78 14.19
N PHE A 148 -14.25 8.19 12.98
CA PHE A 148 -13.54 9.20 12.21
C PHE A 148 -14.18 10.58 12.41
N GLY A 149 -13.34 11.62 12.44
CA GLY A 149 -13.75 13.00 12.67
C GLY A 149 -13.19 13.62 13.95
N SER A 150 -13.22 14.94 13.99
CA SER A 150 -12.77 15.84 15.05
C SER A 150 -13.75 15.96 16.20
N SER A 151 -15.01 15.55 15.98
CA SER A 151 -16.02 15.46 17.03
C SER A 151 -16.51 14.03 17.22
N VAL A 152 -15.90 13.35 18.19
CA VAL A 152 -16.46 12.13 18.76
C VAL A 152 -17.74 12.51 19.50
N TYR A 153 -18.86 11.84 19.22
CA TYR A 153 -20.12 12.00 19.95
C TYR A 153 -20.92 13.32 19.83
N SER A 154 -20.62 14.23 18.89
CA SER A 154 -21.63 15.22 18.45
C SER A 154 -22.12 14.91 17.05
N ASP A 155 -23.42 15.14 16.82
CA ASP A 155 -24.08 15.00 15.51
C ASP A 155 -23.16 15.61 14.42
N PRO A 156 -22.75 14.85 13.38
CA PRO A 156 -21.83 15.35 12.37
C PRO A 156 -22.38 16.69 11.85
N THR A 157 -21.61 17.76 12.03
CA THR A 157 -22.01 19.05 11.48
C THR A 157 -21.96 18.89 9.96
N ALA A 158 -23.13 18.76 9.34
CA ALA A 158 -23.24 18.51 7.91
C ALA A 158 -22.44 19.56 7.11
N GLY A 159 -21.28 19.15 6.60
CA GLY A 159 -20.35 20.02 5.88
C GLY A 159 -18.97 19.39 5.75
N ALA A 160 -18.26 19.72 4.67
CA ALA A 160 -16.95 19.17 4.29
C ALA A 160 -15.79 19.45 5.26
N ALA A 161 -16.06 19.93 6.48
CA ALA A 161 -15.04 20.36 7.44
C ALA A 161 -14.49 19.23 8.31
N ASP A 162 -15.22 18.11 8.43
CA ASP A 162 -14.81 17.00 9.28
C ASP A 162 -14.56 15.72 8.47
N LEU A 163 -13.38 15.63 7.85
CA LEU A 163 -12.98 14.49 7.02
C LEU A 163 -11.67 13.90 7.54
N PHE A 164 -11.60 12.58 7.56
CA PHE A 164 -10.33 11.88 7.52
C PHE A 164 -9.99 11.59 6.06
N GLN A 165 -8.84 12.08 5.60
CA GLN A 165 -8.51 12.14 4.19
C GLN A 165 -7.16 11.50 3.91
N VAL A 166 -7.12 10.78 2.81
CA VAL A 166 -5.89 10.44 2.12
C VAL A 166 -5.97 11.06 0.73
N ARG A 167 -4.99 11.88 0.35
CA ARG A 167 -4.85 12.41 -1.01
C ARG A 167 -3.51 11.97 -1.56
N VAL A 168 -3.51 11.61 -2.83
CA VAL A 168 -2.34 11.15 -3.56
C VAL A 168 -2.32 11.88 -4.89
N GLY A 169 -1.16 12.46 -5.24
CA GLY A 169 -0.96 13.09 -6.54
C GLY A 169 -0.92 12.06 -7.69
N PRO A 170 -0.46 12.48 -8.88
CA PRO A 170 -0.43 11.61 -10.04
C PRO A 170 0.45 10.38 -9.82
N ILE A 171 -0.03 9.19 -10.19
CA ILE A 171 0.76 7.96 -10.20
C ILE A 171 1.18 7.69 -11.63
N THR A 172 2.48 7.63 -11.87
CA THR A 172 3.05 7.47 -13.21
C THR A 172 4.08 6.35 -13.26
N ALA A 173 4.11 5.59 -14.34
CA ALA A 173 5.16 4.63 -14.63
C ALA A 173 5.21 4.30 -16.12
N GLU A 174 6.35 3.83 -16.60
CA GLU A 174 6.49 3.26 -17.95
C GLU A 174 6.28 1.75 -17.88
N VAL A 175 5.38 1.19 -18.69
CA VAL A 175 5.22 -0.26 -18.81
C VAL A 175 6.27 -0.78 -19.79
N LYS A 176 7.21 -1.60 -19.30
CA LYS A 176 8.34 -2.09 -20.10
C LYS A 176 8.47 -3.61 -20.10
N LEU A 177 9.05 -4.10 -21.19
CA LEU A 177 9.54 -5.47 -21.36
C LEU A 177 11.06 -5.43 -21.52
N ASP A 178 11.77 -6.30 -20.82
CA ASP A 178 13.22 -6.38 -20.92
C ASP A 178 13.72 -7.80 -20.61
N ARG A 179 14.98 -8.08 -20.91
CA ARG A 179 15.69 -9.31 -20.52
C ARG A 179 16.35 -9.23 -19.15
N VAL A 180 16.24 -8.09 -18.46
CA VAL A 180 16.74 -7.89 -17.09
C VAL A 180 15.63 -7.33 -16.21
N ALA A 181 15.62 -7.72 -14.94
CA ALA A 181 14.60 -7.28 -13.98
C ALA A 181 14.54 -5.76 -13.80
N ALA A 182 15.67 -5.07 -13.91
CA ALA A 182 15.73 -3.62 -13.75
C ALA A 182 15.08 -2.81 -14.89
N LEU A 183 14.63 -3.45 -15.97
CA LEU A 183 13.97 -2.82 -17.13
C LEU A 183 14.79 -1.67 -17.77
N SER A 184 16.12 -1.74 -17.64
CA SER A 184 17.05 -0.64 -17.90
C SER A 184 17.93 -0.84 -19.12
N THR A 185 17.80 -1.95 -19.86
CA THR A 185 18.62 -2.13 -21.06
C THR A 185 18.18 -1.18 -22.17
N ILE A 186 19.12 -0.85 -23.05
CA ILE A 186 18.86 0.01 -24.22
C ILE A 186 17.84 -0.57 -25.21
N ASN A 187 17.63 -1.90 -25.17
CA ASN A 187 16.67 -2.60 -26.02
C ASN A 187 15.37 -2.95 -25.28
N ALA A 188 15.15 -2.40 -24.08
CA ALA A 188 13.89 -2.58 -23.37
C ALA A 188 12.74 -2.02 -24.21
N GLY A 189 11.73 -2.85 -24.48
CA GLY A 189 10.52 -2.42 -25.19
C GLY A 189 9.61 -1.64 -24.24
N THR A 190 9.08 -0.51 -24.70
CA THR A 190 8.05 0.24 -23.96
C THR A 190 6.68 -0.09 -24.56
N LEU A 191 5.79 -0.64 -23.74
CA LEU A 191 4.41 -0.96 -24.13
C LEU A 191 3.48 0.25 -24.03
N GLY A 192 3.81 1.19 -23.16
CA GLY A 192 3.07 2.42 -22.92
C GLY A 192 3.31 2.95 -21.52
N ASP A 193 2.41 3.82 -21.07
CA ASP A 193 2.51 4.49 -19.77
C ASP A 193 1.30 4.17 -18.90
N ILE A 194 1.53 4.06 -17.59
CA ILE A 194 0.47 4.17 -16.58
C ILE A 194 0.39 5.63 -16.18
N TYR A 195 -0.83 6.17 -16.22
CA TYR A 195 -1.13 7.48 -15.68
C TYR A 195 -2.46 7.44 -14.93
N ILE A 196 -2.39 7.65 -13.62
CA ILE A 196 -3.55 7.90 -12.76
C ILE A 196 -3.41 9.33 -12.28
N SER A 197 -4.35 10.20 -12.62
CA SER A 197 -4.23 11.64 -12.32
C SER A 197 -4.16 11.96 -10.84
N SER A 198 -4.85 11.17 -10.01
CA SER A 198 -4.89 11.29 -8.56
C SER A 198 -5.63 10.11 -7.96
N PHE A 199 -5.34 9.80 -6.70
CA PHE A 199 -6.17 8.93 -5.86
C PHE A 199 -6.58 9.67 -4.60
N GLY A 200 -7.80 9.44 -4.14
CA GLY A 200 -8.34 10.08 -2.94
C GLY A 200 -9.27 9.16 -2.17
N LEU A 201 -9.12 9.16 -0.85
CA LEU A 201 -10.05 8.56 0.09
C LEU A 201 -10.57 9.67 1.01
N ASP A 202 -11.89 9.76 1.11
CA ASP A 202 -12.58 10.58 2.09
C ASP A 202 -13.41 9.68 3.00
N ILE A 203 -13.15 9.77 4.29
CA ILE A 203 -14.00 9.18 5.32
C ILE A 203 -14.70 10.33 6.03
N TYR A 204 -16.03 10.34 5.93
CA TYR A 204 -16.84 11.38 6.53
C TYR A 204 -16.82 11.30 8.05
N GLY A 205 -16.83 12.46 8.70
CA GLY A 205 -17.01 12.59 10.14
C GLY A 205 -18.26 11.82 10.60
N GLY A 206 -18.11 11.09 11.70
CA GLY A 206 -19.14 10.19 12.19
C GLY A 206 -19.25 8.88 11.41
N SER A 207 -18.31 8.53 10.52
CA SER A 207 -18.13 7.13 10.08
C SER A 207 -17.42 6.34 11.18
N TRP A 208 -17.66 5.04 11.29
CA TRP A 208 -17.02 4.22 12.32
C TRP A 208 -16.75 2.78 11.88
N VAL A 209 -15.88 2.14 12.66
CA VAL A 209 -15.63 0.69 12.64
C VAL A 209 -15.78 0.17 14.06
N ASP A 210 -16.59 -0.88 14.22
CA ASP A 210 -16.72 -1.61 15.49
C ASP A 210 -15.97 -2.94 15.40
N ILE A 211 -15.05 -3.18 16.32
CA ILE A 211 -14.33 -4.44 16.46
C ILE A 211 -14.80 -5.13 17.73
N TRP A 212 -15.48 -6.26 17.55
CA TRP A 212 -16.09 -7.02 18.64
C TRP A 212 -15.15 -8.13 19.11
N ALA A 213 -14.94 -8.22 20.42
CA ALA A 213 -14.25 -9.35 21.02
C ALA A 213 -15.23 -10.52 21.18
N HIS A 214 -14.86 -11.70 20.66
CA HIS A 214 -15.60 -12.96 20.79
C HIS A 214 -14.74 -14.01 21.48
#